data_AF-A0A9P9ZF61-F1
#
_entry.id   AF-A0A9P9ZF61-F1
#
_cell.length_a   1.000
_cell.length_b   1.000
_cell.length_c   1.000
_cell.angle_alpha   90.00
_cell.angle_beta   90.00
_cell.angle_gamma   90.00
#
_symmetry.space_group_name_H-M   'P 1'
#
loop_
_entity.id
_entity.type
_entity.pdbx_description
1 polymer ?
#
loop_
_entity_poly.entity_id
_entity_poly.type
_entity_poly.pdbx_seq_one_letter_code
_entity_poly.pdbx_strand_id
1 'polypeptide(L)'
;MGITKTLQRLRLLRPDEWDPPTPLNHLLTNLQSFPLYIIPIPLPLLRLVISHLYRLFLFLRGHAFHPPSNLSPIRVVCISDTHDTELSLEKIPEGGEGGLLIHAGDLTDDGSKEGIQRQLDWLGEVKRQKGFEKVLVIGGNHDGWFDDRPEEGARRVLTGSVFGDMDGGDGKLRWPEGVHYLDGMGMGMGGNGGEGEGEGEGVMTIAFFEGKAKGRKLNVWGWGGVPRCGGPEHAFQYDRPDHPWTNRIPLETDILITHTPPRHHLDLDLGCAGLLAELWRVKPKLHVFGHIHWGAGSEAVYYDECQRAYESLMARGADVPFPPAFPSLFSFPPASSASVQSASLNQEPSKMLVKQRPTNLVNILLLPVYFGVALSLYLVEIIERVGMDLMDAARVIWYGATAVVWKWVMQGPGTNNGGLLVNSSVTYGNTGRVINPVQVVEL
;
A
#
# COMPACT_ATOMS: atom_id res chain seq x y z
N MET A 1 5.63 -32.61 -13.88
CA MET A 1 5.32 -31.18 -13.64
C MET A 1 4.28 -31.13 -12.53
N GLY A 2 4.54 -30.42 -11.43
CA GLY A 2 3.61 -30.39 -10.28
C GLY A 2 2.27 -29.75 -10.65
N ILE A 3 1.19 -30.19 -9.99
CA ILE A 3 -0.18 -29.76 -10.29
C ILE A 3 -0.35 -28.23 -10.25
N THR A 4 0.32 -27.55 -9.30
CA THR A 4 0.34 -26.08 -9.19
C THR A 4 0.89 -25.40 -10.44
N LYS A 5 2.02 -25.87 -10.98
CA LYS A 5 2.61 -25.31 -12.21
C LYS A 5 1.71 -25.55 -13.43
N THR A 6 0.98 -26.66 -13.47
CA THR A 6 -0.01 -26.91 -14.51
C THR A 6 -1.19 -25.95 -14.39
N LEU A 7 -1.73 -25.75 -13.19
CA LEU A 7 -2.84 -24.82 -12.94
C LEU A 7 -2.45 -23.36 -13.23
N GLN A 8 -1.24 -22.93 -12.87
CA GLN A 8 -0.71 -21.61 -13.22
C GLN A 8 -0.57 -21.44 -14.74
N ARG A 9 -0.04 -22.45 -15.46
CA ARG A 9 0.03 -22.42 -16.93
C ARG A 9 -1.34 -22.32 -17.60
N LEU A 10 -2.36 -22.93 -16.99
CA LEU A 10 -3.74 -22.84 -17.44
C LEU A 10 -4.46 -21.56 -16.98
N ARG A 11 -3.76 -20.64 -16.28
CA ARG A 11 -4.32 -19.42 -15.67
C ARG A 11 -5.47 -19.68 -14.70
N LEU A 12 -5.48 -20.87 -14.12
CA LEU A 12 -6.42 -21.24 -13.05
C LEU A 12 -5.87 -20.91 -11.68
N LEU A 13 -4.58 -20.61 -11.53
CA LEU A 13 -4.01 -20.09 -10.29
C LEU A 13 -3.09 -18.92 -10.60
N ARG A 14 -3.08 -17.92 -9.71
CA ARG A 14 -2.14 -16.80 -9.81
C ARG A 14 -0.68 -17.31 -9.74
N PRO A 15 0.22 -16.82 -10.62
CA PRO A 15 1.65 -17.16 -10.60
C PRO A 15 2.34 -16.72 -9.31
N ASP A 16 2.11 -15.48 -8.89
CA ASP A 16 2.70 -14.85 -7.70
C ASP A 16 1.64 -14.01 -6.94
N GLU A 17 2.04 -13.41 -5.82
CA GLU A 17 1.12 -12.63 -4.98
C GLU A 17 0.77 -11.25 -5.54
N TRP A 18 1.61 -10.72 -6.43
CA TRP A 18 1.44 -9.44 -7.13
C TRP A 18 0.44 -9.56 -8.29
N ASP A 19 0.14 -10.79 -8.72
CA ASP A 19 -0.95 -11.08 -9.65
C ASP A 19 -2.33 -11.18 -8.97
N PRO A 20 -3.40 -10.77 -9.67
CA PRO A 20 -4.76 -10.84 -9.16
C PRO A 20 -5.18 -12.29 -8.86
N PRO A 21 -5.88 -12.53 -7.75
CA PRO A 21 -6.40 -13.85 -7.43
C PRO A 21 -7.42 -14.30 -8.48
N THR A 22 -7.32 -15.56 -8.89
CA THR A 22 -8.33 -16.20 -9.76
C THR A 22 -9.53 -16.70 -8.94
N PRO A 23 -10.67 -17.06 -9.57
CA PRO A 23 -11.78 -17.71 -8.87
C PRO A 23 -11.37 -18.98 -8.12
N LEU A 24 -10.43 -19.76 -8.67
CA LEU A 24 -9.89 -20.93 -8.00
C LEU A 24 -8.95 -20.54 -6.85
N ASN A 25 -8.22 -19.42 -6.91
CA ASN A 25 -7.51 -18.91 -5.72
C ASN A 25 -8.48 -18.66 -4.57
N HIS A 26 -9.59 -17.96 -4.84
CA HIS A 26 -10.63 -17.72 -3.83
C HIS A 26 -11.24 -19.03 -3.30
N LEU A 27 -11.44 -20.01 -4.18
CA LEU A 27 -11.91 -21.34 -3.78
C LEU A 27 -10.87 -22.11 -2.95
N LEU A 28 -9.59 -22.06 -3.29
CA LEU A 28 -8.55 -22.77 -2.53
C LEU A 28 -8.27 -22.14 -1.17
N THR A 29 -8.40 -20.82 -1.03
CA THR A 29 -8.42 -20.18 0.30
C THR A 29 -9.60 -20.67 1.16
N ASN A 30 -10.73 -21.09 0.55
CA ASN A 30 -11.80 -21.80 1.26
C ASN A 30 -11.39 -23.22 1.70
N LEU A 31 -10.59 -23.91 0.89
CA LEU A 31 -10.16 -25.29 1.14
C LEU A 31 -8.96 -25.42 2.08
N GLN A 32 -8.26 -24.33 2.44
CA GLN A 32 -7.26 -24.37 3.50
C GLN A 32 -7.89 -24.11 4.89
N SER A 33 -9.14 -23.63 4.93
CA SER A 33 -9.94 -23.44 6.14
C SER A 33 -10.82 -24.69 6.46
N PHE A 34 -10.39 -25.88 6.02
CA PHE A 34 -11.28 -27.01 5.70
C PHE A 34 -11.83 -27.90 6.82
N PRO A 35 -11.52 -27.81 8.12
CA PRO A 35 -12.35 -28.53 9.05
C PRO A 35 -13.55 -27.64 9.34
N LEU A 36 -14.62 -27.78 8.55
CA LEU A 36 -16.03 -27.85 8.98
C LEU A 36 -17.00 -27.19 7.98
N TYR A 37 -17.72 -28.08 7.28
CA TYR A 37 -18.95 -27.86 6.51
C TYR A 37 -20.15 -27.37 7.36
N ILE A 38 -19.93 -26.62 8.45
CA ILE A 38 -21.02 -26.12 9.33
C ILE A 38 -21.47 -24.70 8.94
N ILE A 39 -20.68 -23.97 8.13
CA ILE A 39 -21.00 -22.58 7.75
C ILE A 39 -21.57 -22.58 6.31
N PRO A 40 -22.84 -22.19 6.11
CA PRO A 40 -23.51 -22.31 4.80
C PRO A 40 -23.10 -21.25 3.78
N ILE A 41 -22.18 -20.33 4.10
CA ILE A 41 -21.66 -19.32 3.16
C ILE A 41 -20.13 -19.34 3.23
N PRO A 42 -19.42 -19.62 2.11
CA PRO A 42 -17.98 -19.44 2.07
C PRO A 42 -17.66 -17.96 2.30
N LEU A 43 -17.00 -17.62 3.41
CA LEU A 43 -16.68 -16.22 3.80
C LEU A 43 -16.04 -15.38 2.67
N PRO A 44 -15.15 -15.91 1.82
CA PRO A 44 -14.64 -15.21 0.64
C PRO A 44 -15.72 -14.85 -0.39
N LEU A 45 -16.74 -15.68 -0.58
CA LEU A 45 -17.87 -15.36 -1.46
C LEU A 45 -18.72 -14.24 -0.85
N LEU A 46 -18.96 -14.28 0.47
CA LEU A 46 -19.62 -13.17 1.17
C LEU A 46 -18.86 -11.86 0.95
N ARG A 47 -17.54 -11.86 1.17
CA ARG A 47 -16.70 -10.67 0.94
C ARG A 47 -16.74 -10.20 -0.50
N LEU A 48 -16.62 -11.09 -1.47
CA LEU A 48 -16.74 -10.74 -2.90
C LEU A 48 -18.07 -10.04 -3.19
N VAL A 49 -19.19 -10.61 -2.73
CA VAL A 49 -20.52 -10.01 -2.89
C VAL A 49 -20.60 -8.65 -2.21
N ILE A 50 -20.11 -8.53 -0.99
CA ILE A 50 -20.13 -7.27 -0.24
C ILE A 50 -19.22 -6.22 -0.88
N SER A 51 -18.05 -6.58 -1.42
CA SER A 51 -17.18 -5.66 -2.17
C SER A 51 -17.87 -5.10 -3.42
N HIS A 52 -18.63 -5.93 -4.14
CA HIS A 52 -19.43 -5.45 -5.28
C HIS A 52 -20.57 -4.51 -4.83
N LEU A 53 -21.27 -4.84 -3.75
CA LEU A 53 -22.31 -3.98 -3.19
C LEU A 53 -21.76 -2.65 -2.66
N TYR A 54 -20.61 -2.70 -1.98
CA TYR A 54 -19.91 -1.52 -1.50
C TYR A 54 -19.53 -0.58 -2.66
N ARG A 55 -18.94 -1.11 -3.74
CA ARG A 55 -18.65 -0.34 -4.96
C ARG A 55 -19.91 0.23 -5.61
N LEU A 56 -21.02 -0.52 -5.59
CA LEU A 56 -22.31 -0.02 -6.06
C LEU A 56 -22.78 1.16 -5.20
N PHE A 57 -22.64 1.11 -3.87
CA PHE A 57 -22.98 2.24 -3.01
C PHE A 57 -22.11 3.46 -3.27
N LEU A 58 -20.79 3.28 -3.46
CA LEU A 58 -19.90 4.38 -3.85
C LEU A 58 -20.35 5.02 -5.17
N PHE A 59 -20.63 4.20 -6.18
CA PHE A 59 -21.15 4.66 -7.46
C PHE A 59 -22.46 5.45 -7.31
N LEU A 60 -23.41 4.91 -6.54
CA LEU A 60 -24.70 5.55 -6.30
C LEU A 60 -24.57 6.84 -5.47
N ARG A 61 -23.52 7.05 -4.67
CA ARG A 61 -23.26 8.32 -3.96
C ARG A 61 -22.75 9.42 -4.88
N GLY A 62 -22.25 9.09 -6.08
CA GLY A 62 -21.69 10.02 -7.03
C GLY A 62 -20.25 10.45 -6.69
N HIS A 63 -19.83 11.61 -7.21
CA HIS A 63 -18.49 12.14 -7.01
C HIS A 63 -18.16 12.37 -5.53
N ALA A 64 -16.94 12.00 -5.11
CA ALA A 64 -16.46 12.13 -3.73
C ALA A 64 -16.52 13.57 -3.20
N PHE A 65 -16.22 14.52 -4.08
CA PHE A 65 -16.35 15.95 -3.87
C PHE A 65 -16.58 16.62 -5.23
N HIS A 66 -17.01 17.88 -5.22
CA HIS A 66 -17.06 18.72 -6.41
C HIS A 66 -16.14 19.92 -6.19
N PRO A 67 -15.38 20.35 -7.21
CA PRO A 67 -14.62 21.59 -7.12
C PRO A 67 -15.58 22.77 -6.87
N PRO A 68 -15.15 23.83 -6.18
CA PRO A 68 -15.99 24.99 -5.91
C PRO A 68 -16.55 25.58 -7.21
N SER A 69 -17.87 25.75 -7.30
CA SER A 69 -18.53 26.21 -8.55
C SER A 69 -18.15 27.62 -8.99
N ASN A 70 -17.59 28.42 -8.08
CA ASN A 70 -17.15 29.79 -8.28
C ASN A 70 -15.66 29.94 -8.57
N LEU A 71 -14.88 28.85 -8.54
CA LEU A 71 -13.44 28.84 -8.80
C LEU A 71 -13.15 27.88 -9.95
N SER A 72 -12.06 28.11 -10.69
CA SER A 72 -11.60 27.10 -11.63
C SER A 72 -10.99 25.92 -10.89
N PRO A 73 -11.32 24.67 -11.28
CA PRO A 73 -10.74 23.50 -10.66
C PRO A 73 -9.22 23.46 -10.87
N ILE A 74 -8.48 23.01 -9.86
CA ILE A 74 -7.06 22.72 -9.99
C ILE A 74 -6.96 21.30 -10.55
N ARG A 75 -6.44 21.17 -11.77
CA ARG A 75 -6.24 19.86 -12.39
C ARG A 75 -4.98 19.21 -11.83
N VAL A 76 -5.11 17.99 -11.36
CA VAL A 76 -4.02 17.16 -10.88
C VAL A 76 -3.92 15.93 -11.79
N VAL A 77 -2.81 15.82 -12.51
CA VAL A 77 -2.49 14.67 -13.36
C VAL A 77 -1.58 13.75 -12.55
N CYS A 78 -1.97 12.49 -12.41
CA CYS A 78 -1.31 11.53 -11.53
C CYS A 78 -0.75 10.36 -12.34
N ILE A 79 0.53 10.08 -12.15
CA ILE A 79 1.26 8.93 -12.70
C ILE A 79 2.16 8.31 -11.61
N SER A 80 2.55 7.06 -11.79
CA SER A 80 3.60 6.38 -11.02
C SER A 80 4.04 5.14 -11.77
N ASP A 81 5.10 4.49 -11.29
CA ASP A 81 5.55 3.19 -11.80
C ASP A 81 5.90 3.28 -13.29
N THR A 82 6.70 4.28 -13.67
CA THR A 82 7.14 4.45 -15.06
C THR A 82 8.28 3.51 -15.41
N HIS A 83 9.08 3.06 -14.43
CA HIS A 83 10.14 2.06 -14.62
C HIS A 83 11.01 2.37 -15.86
N ASP A 84 11.67 3.53 -15.82
CA ASP A 84 12.49 4.10 -16.90
C ASP A 84 11.74 4.49 -18.20
N THR A 85 10.43 4.25 -18.28
CA THR A 85 9.64 4.55 -19.48
C THR A 85 9.14 5.99 -19.49
N GLU A 86 9.66 6.77 -20.43
CA GLU A 86 9.15 8.11 -20.74
C GLU A 86 7.83 8.01 -21.54
N LEU A 87 6.70 8.44 -20.95
CA LEU A 87 5.42 8.43 -21.67
C LEU A 87 5.46 9.46 -22.80
N SER A 88 4.83 9.10 -23.93
CA SER A 88 4.58 10.06 -24.98
C SER A 88 3.69 11.20 -24.47
N LEU A 89 4.01 12.42 -24.87
CA LEU A 89 3.27 13.61 -24.46
C LEU A 89 1.78 13.53 -24.81
N GLU A 90 1.40 12.83 -25.87
CA GLU A 90 -0.01 12.62 -26.23
C GLU A 90 -0.80 11.89 -25.15
N LYS A 91 -0.16 11.03 -24.35
CA LYS A 91 -0.79 10.32 -23.23
C LYS A 91 -0.92 11.18 -21.98
N ILE A 92 -0.21 12.31 -21.90
CA ILE A 92 -0.23 13.21 -20.75
C ILE A 92 -1.16 14.40 -21.07
N PRO A 93 -2.29 14.53 -20.36
CA PRO A 93 -3.18 15.68 -20.51
C PRO A 93 -2.47 16.99 -20.18
N GLU A 94 -2.95 18.09 -20.76
CA GLU A 94 -2.47 19.43 -20.38
C GLU A 94 -2.84 19.72 -18.92
N GLY A 95 -1.89 20.35 -18.20
CA GLY A 95 -2.10 20.78 -16.83
C GLY A 95 -3.14 21.88 -16.72
N GLY A 96 -3.17 22.78 -17.71
CA GLY A 96 -3.99 23.98 -17.65
C GLY A 96 -3.52 24.94 -16.54
N GLU A 97 -4.30 25.97 -16.32
CA GLU A 97 -3.97 27.04 -15.38
C GLU A 97 -3.91 26.52 -13.92
N GLY A 98 -2.73 26.61 -13.28
CA GLY A 98 -2.53 26.08 -11.93
C GLY A 98 -2.47 24.56 -11.85
N GLY A 99 -2.30 23.85 -12.97
CA GLY A 99 -2.27 22.39 -13.00
C GLY A 99 -1.04 21.79 -12.33
N LEU A 100 -1.21 20.63 -11.69
CA LEU A 100 -0.15 19.86 -11.04
C LEU A 100 0.06 18.53 -11.76
N LEU A 101 1.31 18.09 -11.86
CA LEU A 101 1.67 16.71 -12.20
C LEU A 101 2.26 16.03 -10.95
N ILE A 102 1.80 14.83 -10.63
CA ILE A 102 2.30 14.03 -9.52
C ILE A 102 2.90 12.73 -10.07
N HIS A 103 4.13 12.42 -9.67
CA HIS A 103 4.77 11.12 -9.85
C HIS A 103 4.90 10.39 -8.51
N ALA A 104 4.07 9.37 -8.27
CA ALA A 104 3.99 8.67 -6.97
C ALA A 104 4.96 7.48 -6.84
N GLY A 105 6.24 7.69 -7.19
CA GLY A 105 7.32 6.69 -7.01
C GLY A 105 7.52 5.70 -8.17
N ASP A 106 8.61 4.95 -8.09
CA ASP A 106 9.14 4.00 -9.09
C ASP A 106 9.36 4.66 -10.46
N LEU A 107 10.25 5.66 -10.46
CA LEU A 107 10.70 6.34 -11.67
C LEU A 107 11.59 5.44 -12.53
N THR A 108 12.41 4.60 -11.88
CA THR A 108 13.45 3.77 -12.50
C THR A 108 13.25 2.29 -12.20
N ASP A 109 13.89 1.41 -12.96
CA ASP A 109 14.00 -0.02 -12.61
C ASP A 109 15.17 -0.28 -11.66
N ASP A 110 16.29 0.44 -11.83
CA ASP A 110 17.59 0.12 -11.22
C ASP A 110 18.02 1.04 -10.06
N GLY A 111 17.30 2.15 -9.84
CA GLY A 111 17.58 3.11 -8.78
C GLY A 111 18.86 3.91 -8.95
N SER A 112 19.48 3.88 -10.13
CA SER A 112 20.70 4.61 -10.41
C SER A 112 20.46 6.12 -10.42
N LYS A 113 21.48 6.87 -10.02
CA LYS A 113 21.49 8.33 -10.12
C LYS A 113 21.22 8.78 -11.56
N GLU A 114 21.84 8.11 -12.52
CA GLU A 114 21.74 8.42 -13.94
C GLU A 114 20.33 8.15 -14.48
N GLY A 115 19.71 7.04 -14.07
CA GLY A 115 18.32 6.73 -14.39
C GLY A 115 17.37 7.78 -13.82
N ILE A 116 17.53 8.11 -12.53
CA ILE A 116 16.70 9.13 -11.87
C ILE A 116 16.90 10.49 -12.53
N GLN A 117 18.12 10.90 -12.85
CA GLN A 117 18.36 12.17 -13.55
C GLN A 117 17.66 12.22 -14.90
N ARG A 118 17.66 11.12 -15.68
CA ARG A 118 16.95 11.05 -16.97
C ARG A 118 15.45 11.25 -16.78
N GLN A 119 14.86 10.59 -15.79
CA GLN A 119 13.43 10.72 -15.49
C GLN A 119 13.08 12.14 -15.02
N LEU A 120 13.92 12.76 -14.20
CA LEU A 120 13.74 14.16 -13.80
C LEU A 120 13.80 15.11 -15.01
N ASP A 121 14.81 14.96 -15.88
CA ASP A 121 14.93 15.77 -17.09
C ASP A 121 13.68 15.63 -18.00
N TRP A 122 13.16 14.40 -18.16
CA TRP A 122 11.90 14.15 -18.86
C TRP A 122 10.70 14.82 -18.20
N LEU A 123 10.55 14.73 -16.88
CA LEU A 123 9.47 15.41 -16.14
C LEU A 123 9.53 16.93 -16.29
N GLY A 124 10.74 17.51 -16.30
CA GLY A 124 10.95 18.92 -16.59
C GLY A 124 10.46 19.32 -17.99
N GLU A 125 10.70 18.46 -18.98
CA GLU A 125 10.21 18.67 -20.34
C GLU A 125 8.69 18.53 -20.44
N VAL A 126 8.11 17.51 -19.79
CA VAL A 126 6.64 17.35 -19.68
C VAL A 126 6.02 18.61 -19.08
N LYS A 127 6.57 19.10 -17.96
CA LYS A 127 6.11 20.33 -17.30
C LYS A 127 6.03 21.50 -18.28
N ARG A 128 7.13 21.74 -18.98
CA ARG A 128 7.29 22.85 -19.93
C ARG A 128 6.32 22.72 -21.11
N GLN A 129 6.20 21.53 -21.68
CA GLN A 129 5.35 21.30 -22.86
C GLN A 129 3.85 21.22 -22.54
N LYS A 130 3.48 20.79 -21.34
CA LYS A 130 2.07 20.60 -20.92
C LYS A 130 1.53 21.69 -20.02
N GLY A 131 2.34 22.69 -19.71
CA GLY A 131 1.93 23.88 -18.96
C GLY A 131 1.57 23.57 -17.50
N PHE A 132 2.31 22.66 -16.86
CA PHE A 132 2.11 22.40 -15.42
C PHE A 132 2.78 23.49 -14.58
N GLU A 133 2.07 23.95 -13.56
CA GLU A 133 2.56 24.90 -12.55
C GLU A 133 3.73 24.26 -11.79
N LYS A 134 3.51 23.04 -11.28
CA LYS A 134 4.50 22.24 -10.54
C LYS A 134 4.40 20.77 -10.91
N VAL A 135 5.54 20.08 -10.83
CA VAL A 135 5.64 18.63 -10.81
C VAL A 135 6.10 18.20 -9.43
N LEU A 136 5.40 17.26 -8.81
CA LEU A 136 5.72 16.73 -7.48
C LEU A 136 6.11 15.26 -7.62
N VAL A 137 7.20 14.86 -6.96
CA VAL A 137 7.81 13.54 -7.09
C VAL A 137 8.12 12.99 -5.71
N ILE A 138 7.77 11.72 -5.46
CA ILE A 138 8.32 10.93 -4.35
C ILE A 138 9.12 9.75 -4.93
N GLY A 139 9.99 9.13 -4.14
CA GLY A 139 10.63 7.87 -4.52
C GLY A 139 9.71 6.66 -4.35
N GLY A 140 10.06 5.55 -4.98
CA GLY A 140 9.50 4.22 -4.73
C GLY A 140 10.58 3.20 -4.42
N ASN A 141 10.21 1.92 -4.31
CA ASN A 141 11.15 0.85 -3.94
C ASN A 141 12.19 0.53 -5.01
N HIS A 142 12.04 1.03 -6.23
CA HIS A 142 13.09 0.94 -7.24
C HIS A 142 14.02 2.16 -7.25
N ASP A 143 13.65 3.27 -6.62
CA ASP A 143 14.41 4.53 -6.72
C ASP A 143 15.53 4.64 -5.65
N GLY A 144 16.45 3.68 -5.69
CA GLY A 144 17.53 3.49 -4.71
C GLY A 144 18.36 4.72 -4.35
N TRP A 145 18.60 5.64 -5.29
CA TRP A 145 19.37 6.86 -5.01
C TRP A 145 18.71 7.80 -3.98
N PHE A 146 17.38 7.75 -3.83
CA PHE A 146 16.68 8.59 -2.87
C PHE A 146 16.70 8.02 -1.44
N ASP A 147 17.14 6.78 -1.25
CA ASP A 147 17.11 6.10 0.05
C ASP A 147 18.44 6.22 0.79
N ASP A 148 18.45 7.09 1.80
CA ASP A 148 19.63 7.39 2.63
C ASP A 148 19.90 6.33 3.72
N ARG A 149 19.16 5.21 3.78
CA ARG A 149 19.35 4.18 4.80
C ARG A 149 20.76 3.56 4.71
N PRO A 150 21.57 3.62 5.78
CA PRO A 150 22.91 3.07 5.77
C PRO A 150 22.92 1.62 6.29
N GLU A 151 22.77 0.58 5.46
CA GLU A 151 23.10 -0.80 5.91
C GLU A 151 23.77 -1.71 4.87
N GLU A 152 24.54 -2.66 5.42
CA GLU A 152 25.53 -3.57 4.82
C GLU A 152 25.15 -4.12 3.44
N GLY A 153 25.66 -3.50 2.37
CA GLY A 153 25.68 -4.08 1.02
C GLY A 153 24.98 -3.27 -0.07
N ALA A 154 24.20 -2.25 0.27
CA ALA A 154 23.69 -1.26 -0.70
C ALA A 154 24.59 -0.01 -0.70
N ARG A 155 24.78 0.57 -1.89
CA ARG A 155 25.79 1.59 -2.23
C ARG A 155 25.95 2.70 -1.18
N ARG A 156 27.15 2.74 -0.59
CA ARG A 156 27.70 3.88 0.15
C ARG A 156 28.01 5.03 -0.82
N VAL A 157 27.19 6.09 -0.87
CA VAL A 157 27.65 7.43 -1.30
C VAL A 157 27.01 8.53 -0.43
N LEU A 158 27.71 8.78 0.68
CA LEU A 158 28.07 10.11 1.21
C LEU A 158 26.99 11.19 1.33
N THR A 159 26.53 11.34 2.58
CA THR A 159 26.38 12.62 3.28
C THR A 159 27.38 13.67 2.80
N GLY A 160 26.87 14.76 2.21
CA GLY A 160 27.64 15.93 1.82
C GLY A 160 26.71 17.03 1.34
N SER A 161 26.24 17.84 2.30
CA SER A 161 25.60 19.15 2.18
C SER A 161 25.56 19.78 0.78
N VAL A 162 24.42 20.39 0.42
CA VAL A 162 24.28 21.77 -0.10
C VAL A 162 23.00 21.83 -0.92
N PHE A 163 22.02 22.51 -0.32
CA PHE A 163 20.93 23.22 -0.99
C PHE A 163 21.49 24.13 -2.07
N GLY A 164 20.86 24.16 -3.24
CA GLY A 164 20.97 25.23 -4.23
C GLY A 164 22.39 25.59 -4.68
N ASP A 165 22.77 25.14 -5.87
CA ASP A 165 23.20 26.08 -6.89
C ASP A 165 23.22 25.38 -8.25
N MET A 166 22.89 26.16 -9.28
CA MET A 166 23.15 25.83 -10.66
C MET A 166 24.66 25.73 -10.88
N ASP A 167 25.28 24.59 -10.56
CA ASP A 167 26.53 24.18 -11.22
C ASP A 167 26.71 22.67 -11.15
N GLY A 168 27.13 22.10 -12.29
CA GLY A 168 27.29 20.67 -12.49
C GLY A 168 28.54 20.11 -11.79
N GLY A 169 28.41 19.83 -10.49
CA GLY A 169 29.39 19.05 -9.71
C GLY A 169 28.95 17.61 -9.48
N ASP A 170 29.67 16.67 -10.12
CA ASP A 170 30.02 15.26 -9.88
C ASP A 170 29.34 14.35 -8.81
N GLY A 171 28.38 14.82 -8.00
CA GLY A 171 27.72 14.02 -6.96
C GLY A 171 26.19 14.16 -6.85
N LYS A 172 25.58 15.25 -7.33
CA LYS A 172 24.16 15.56 -7.05
C LYS A 172 23.23 15.42 -8.25
N LEU A 173 21.93 15.28 -7.98
CA LEU A 173 20.87 15.40 -8.98
C LEU A 173 20.62 16.87 -9.31
N ARG A 174 20.36 17.15 -10.58
CA ARG A 174 19.91 18.44 -11.10
C ARG A 174 18.39 18.43 -11.20
N TRP A 175 17.74 19.34 -10.50
CA TRP A 175 16.30 19.49 -10.50
C TRP A 175 15.87 20.51 -11.56
N PRO A 176 15.03 20.13 -12.55
CA PRO A 176 14.43 21.09 -13.46
C PRO A 176 13.52 22.07 -12.72
N GLU A 177 13.36 23.27 -13.28
CA GLU A 177 12.56 24.33 -12.68
C GLU A 177 11.11 23.88 -12.41
N GLY A 178 10.70 24.01 -11.14
CA GLY A 178 9.37 23.65 -10.65
C GLY A 178 9.05 22.14 -10.68
N VAL A 179 10.08 21.29 -10.76
CA VAL A 179 10.02 19.88 -10.36
C VAL A 179 10.52 19.77 -8.92
N HIS A 180 9.72 19.17 -8.04
CA HIS A 180 9.96 19.13 -6.61
C HIS A 180 9.93 17.70 -6.08
N TYR A 181 10.95 17.33 -5.30
CA TYR A 181 10.93 16.10 -4.50
C TYR A 181 10.23 16.33 -3.16
N LEU A 182 9.42 15.36 -2.74
CA LEU A 182 8.80 15.35 -1.43
C LEU A 182 9.37 14.19 -0.60
N ASP A 183 9.88 14.52 0.58
CA ASP A 183 10.27 13.56 1.62
C ASP A 183 9.66 13.97 2.96
N GLY A 184 8.42 13.56 3.16
CA GLY A 184 7.64 13.87 4.34
C GLY A 184 8.15 13.21 5.62
N MET A 185 9.08 12.25 5.54
CA MET A 185 9.72 11.63 6.71
C MET A 185 11.06 12.27 7.08
N GLY A 186 11.56 13.21 6.28
CA GLY A 186 12.84 13.86 6.49
C GLY A 186 12.96 14.53 7.85
N MET A 187 14.02 14.18 8.61
CA MET A 187 14.55 15.02 9.66
C MET A 187 15.06 16.33 9.02
N GLY A 188 14.34 17.43 9.20
CA GLY A 188 14.84 18.81 9.01
C GLY A 188 15.82 19.04 7.86
N MET A 189 15.36 19.02 6.61
CA MET A 189 16.09 19.65 5.50
C MET A 189 15.19 20.69 4.83
N GLY A 190 15.19 21.89 5.41
CA GLY A 190 14.54 23.08 4.86
C GLY A 190 15.20 23.53 3.56
N GLY A 191 14.52 23.27 2.45
CA GLY A 191 14.90 23.78 1.12
C GLY A 191 13.99 24.93 0.70
N ASN A 192 14.52 26.15 0.87
CA ASN A 192 14.06 27.44 0.36
C ASN A 192 12.60 27.51 -0.12
N GLY A 193 11.73 27.92 0.80
CA GLY A 193 10.49 28.59 0.43
C GLY A 193 10.85 29.80 -0.44
N GLY A 194 10.43 29.75 -1.71
CA GLY A 194 10.09 30.99 -2.38
C GLY A 194 9.00 31.65 -1.54
N GLU A 195 9.36 32.77 -0.90
CA GLU A 195 8.50 33.71 -0.18
C GLU A 195 7.10 33.18 0.16
N GLY A 196 7.05 32.29 1.16
CA GLY A 196 5.84 31.69 1.68
C GLY A 196 6.12 31.18 3.09
N GLU A 197 5.70 31.94 4.08
CA GLU A 197 5.87 31.66 5.52
C GLU A 197 5.16 30.34 5.91
N GLY A 198 5.89 29.44 6.57
CA GLY A 198 5.35 28.22 7.20
C GLY A 198 6.44 27.19 7.52
N GLU A 199 7.08 27.29 8.68
CA GLU A 199 7.93 26.24 9.24
C GLU A 199 7.03 25.09 9.76
N GLY A 200 7.03 23.94 9.08
CA GLY A 200 6.25 22.76 9.51
C GLY A 200 6.66 21.45 8.82
N GLU A 201 6.88 20.41 9.63
CA GLU A 201 6.88 18.94 9.39
C GLU A 201 6.76 18.40 7.95
N GLY A 202 7.65 18.77 7.02
CA GLY A 202 7.74 18.14 5.70
C GLY A 202 6.53 18.35 4.77
N VAL A 203 5.64 19.30 5.09
CA VAL A 203 4.48 19.67 4.25
C VAL A 203 4.87 20.78 3.29
N MET A 204 4.62 20.59 2.00
CA MET A 204 4.74 21.64 0.99
C MET A 204 3.41 22.36 0.84
N THR A 205 3.39 23.67 1.09
CA THR A 205 2.25 24.53 0.75
C THR A 205 2.43 25.10 -0.66
N ILE A 206 1.50 24.79 -1.57
CA ILE A 206 1.45 25.37 -2.92
C ILE A 206 0.44 26.51 -2.89
N ALA A 207 0.92 27.74 -3.02
CA ALA A 207 0.09 28.93 -3.15
C ALA A 207 0.02 29.38 -4.61
N PHE A 208 -1.18 29.66 -5.10
CA PHE A 208 -1.41 30.13 -6.46
C PHE A 208 -1.58 31.65 -6.43
N PHE A 209 -0.66 32.39 -7.04
CA PHE A 209 -0.61 33.87 -6.96
C PHE A 209 -1.25 34.58 -8.16
N GLU A 210 -1.33 33.89 -9.29
CA GLU A 210 -1.85 34.41 -10.54
C GLU A 210 -2.92 33.49 -11.12
N GLY A 211 -3.62 33.99 -12.12
CA GLY A 211 -4.63 33.23 -12.83
C GLY A 211 -5.91 32.94 -12.04
N LYS A 212 -6.73 32.00 -12.53
CA LYS A 212 -8.02 31.62 -11.94
C LYS A 212 -7.92 30.80 -10.65
N ALA A 213 -6.75 30.22 -10.38
CA ALA A 213 -6.47 29.58 -9.09
C ALA A 213 -6.00 30.57 -8.02
N LYS A 214 -5.84 31.86 -8.36
CA LYS A 214 -5.31 32.90 -7.46
C LYS A 214 -5.97 32.91 -6.09
N GLY A 215 -5.14 32.89 -5.05
CA GLY A 215 -5.56 32.90 -3.65
C GLY A 215 -5.90 31.53 -3.08
N ARG A 216 -5.95 30.47 -3.91
CA ARG A 216 -6.04 29.09 -3.42
C ARG A 216 -4.69 28.64 -2.85
N LYS A 217 -4.75 27.74 -1.88
CA LYS A 217 -3.60 27.04 -1.32
C LYS A 217 -3.92 25.55 -1.23
N LEU A 218 -2.91 24.72 -1.45
CA LEU A 218 -2.98 23.27 -1.25
C LEU A 218 -1.77 22.83 -0.44
N ASN A 219 -2.01 22.06 0.62
CA ASN A 219 -0.97 21.42 1.41
C ASN A 219 -0.72 20.02 0.89
N VAL A 220 0.52 19.72 0.56
CA VAL A 220 0.94 18.44 0.00
C VAL A 220 1.99 17.80 0.89
N TRP A 221 1.76 16.54 1.24
CA TRP A 221 2.72 15.74 1.99
C TRP A 221 2.93 14.41 1.25
N GLY A 222 4.15 13.90 1.20
CA GLY A 222 4.37 12.60 0.59
C GLY A 222 5.67 11.90 0.93
N TRP A 223 5.66 10.57 0.84
CA TRP A 223 6.81 9.73 1.17
C TRP A 223 6.76 8.37 0.45
N GLY A 224 7.94 7.86 0.07
CA GLY A 224 8.12 6.67 -0.76
C GLY A 224 8.03 5.30 -0.08
N GLY A 225 7.68 5.25 1.20
CA GLY A 225 7.68 4.02 1.98
C GLY A 225 6.79 2.90 1.43
N VAL A 226 7.33 1.68 1.40
CA VAL A 226 6.56 0.46 1.10
C VAL A 226 6.79 -0.66 2.11
N PRO A 227 5.79 -1.53 2.34
CA PRO A 227 6.03 -2.82 2.97
C PRO A 227 7.10 -3.60 2.21
N ARG A 228 7.96 -4.33 2.92
CA ARG A 228 8.99 -5.18 2.33
C ARG A 228 8.42 -6.04 1.18
N CYS A 229 8.97 -5.87 -0.01
CA CYS A 229 8.48 -6.44 -1.27
C CYS A 229 9.54 -7.28 -2.01
N GLY A 230 10.79 -7.27 -1.56
CA GLY A 230 11.92 -7.92 -2.21
C GLY A 230 13.19 -7.88 -1.35
N GLY A 231 14.35 -8.06 -1.97
CA GLY A 231 15.64 -8.06 -1.30
C GLY A 231 16.16 -6.66 -0.91
N PRO A 232 17.39 -6.58 -0.38
CA PRO A 232 18.00 -5.33 0.10
C PRO A 232 18.28 -4.30 -1.00
N GLU A 233 18.21 -4.70 -2.27
CA GLU A 233 18.28 -3.81 -3.42
C GLU A 233 17.11 -2.82 -3.51
N HIS A 234 15.98 -3.15 -2.86
CA HIS A 234 14.80 -2.31 -2.88
C HIS A 234 14.80 -1.25 -1.78
N ALA A 235 14.51 -0.03 -2.20
CA ALA A 235 14.48 1.16 -1.39
C ALA A 235 13.22 1.27 -0.51
N PHE A 236 13.28 2.12 0.52
CA PHE A 236 12.16 2.55 1.36
C PHE A 236 11.33 1.45 2.03
N GLN A 237 11.88 0.24 2.13
CA GLN A 237 11.18 -0.90 2.71
C GLN A 237 11.05 -0.80 4.23
N TYR A 238 9.88 -1.16 4.76
CA TYR A 238 9.67 -1.39 6.19
C TYR A 238 8.91 -2.70 6.42
N ASP A 239 9.03 -3.25 7.63
CA ASP A 239 8.28 -4.44 8.01
C ASP A 239 6.84 -4.08 8.35
N ARG A 240 5.88 -4.90 7.87
CA ARG A 240 4.44 -4.64 8.03
C ARG A 240 4.01 -4.43 9.49
N PRO A 241 4.50 -5.21 10.48
CA PRO A 241 4.16 -4.99 11.89
C PRO A 241 4.75 -3.70 12.46
N ASP A 242 5.91 -3.27 11.95
CA ASP A 242 6.69 -2.13 12.45
C ASP A 242 6.60 -0.94 11.49
N HIS A 243 5.39 -0.66 10.99
CA HIS A 243 5.18 0.39 10.01
C HIS A 243 5.46 1.80 10.61
N PRO A 244 6.01 2.75 9.84
CA PRO A 244 6.43 4.04 10.39
C PRO A 244 5.33 5.11 10.42
N TRP A 245 4.14 4.83 9.87
CA TRP A 245 3.12 5.84 9.56
C TRP A 245 2.45 6.53 10.76
N THR A 246 2.46 5.93 11.94
CA THR A 246 1.68 6.40 13.10
C THR A 246 1.99 7.86 13.44
N ASN A 247 0.97 8.72 13.37
CA ASN A 247 1.05 10.16 13.65
C ASN A 247 2.13 10.88 12.83
N ARG A 248 2.35 10.48 11.58
CA ARG A 248 3.37 11.11 10.71
C ARG A 248 2.81 12.11 9.72
N ILE A 249 1.57 11.92 9.28
CA ILE A 249 0.99 12.75 8.21
C ILE A 249 0.30 13.99 8.82
N PRO A 250 0.71 15.23 8.53
CA PRO A 250 0.10 16.40 9.17
C PRO A 250 -1.39 16.54 8.84
N LEU A 251 -2.19 17.02 9.80
CA LEU A 251 -3.66 17.05 9.71
C LEU A 251 -4.18 17.99 8.61
N GLU A 252 -3.37 18.98 8.27
CA GLU A 252 -3.64 20.00 7.26
C GLU A 252 -3.38 19.51 5.82
N THR A 253 -2.98 18.25 5.63
CA THR A 253 -2.65 17.68 4.31
C THR A 253 -3.90 17.57 3.43
N ASP A 254 -3.94 18.33 2.33
CA ASP A 254 -5.00 18.26 1.32
C ASP A 254 -4.74 17.14 0.31
N ILE A 255 -3.49 17.02 -0.14
CA ILE A 255 -3.02 15.99 -1.08
C ILE A 255 -1.94 15.15 -0.39
N LEU A 256 -2.23 13.86 -0.26
CA LEU A 256 -1.29 12.85 0.22
C LEU A 256 -0.68 12.10 -0.97
N ILE A 257 0.64 11.94 -1.00
CA ILE A 257 1.33 11.15 -2.02
C ILE A 257 2.14 10.04 -1.31
N THR A 258 1.83 8.78 -1.56
CA THR A 258 2.61 7.65 -1.02
C THR A 258 2.99 6.70 -2.15
N HIS A 259 4.02 5.89 -2.00
CA HIS A 259 4.25 4.86 -3.01
C HIS A 259 3.36 3.64 -2.74
N THR A 260 3.24 3.20 -1.47
CA THR A 260 2.33 2.11 -1.10
C THR A 260 0.86 2.51 -1.09
N PRO A 261 -0.08 1.62 -1.50
CA PRO A 261 -1.50 1.83 -1.30
C PRO A 261 -1.93 1.64 0.17
N PRO A 262 -3.01 2.30 0.62
CA PRO A 262 -3.65 1.97 1.88
C PRO A 262 -4.30 0.57 1.79
N ARG A 263 -4.34 -0.14 2.92
CA ARG A 263 -4.93 -1.50 2.97
C ARG A 263 -6.38 -1.50 2.46
N HIS A 264 -6.74 -2.52 1.69
CA HIS A 264 -8.08 -2.82 1.15
C HIS A 264 -8.59 -1.93 0.01
N HIS A 265 -7.82 -0.94 -0.43
CA HIS A 265 -8.19 -0.04 -1.52
C HIS A 265 -7.14 -0.05 -2.62
N LEU A 266 -7.52 -0.58 -3.78
CA LEU A 266 -6.66 -0.63 -4.96
C LEU A 266 -5.29 -1.30 -4.69
N ASP A 267 -5.25 -2.26 -3.76
CA ASP A 267 -4.03 -2.74 -3.12
C ASP A 267 -3.71 -4.22 -3.34
N LEU A 268 -4.60 -5.01 -3.95
CA LEU A 268 -4.47 -6.47 -4.09
C LEU A 268 -4.20 -7.21 -2.77
N ASP A 269 -4.71 -6.67 -1.68
CA ASP A 269 -4.42 -7.10 -0.31
C ASP A 269 -2.97 -6.90 0.18
N LEU A 270 -2.15 -6.16 -0.56
CA LEU A 270 -0.74 -5.89 -0.26
C LEU A 270 -0.50 -4.51 0.38
N GLY A 271 -1.53 -3.69 0.55
CA GLY A 271 -1.43 -2.34 1.10
C GLY A 271 -1.04 -2.29 2.59
N CYS A 272 -0.86 -1.07 3.10
CA CYS A 272 -0.42 -0.85 4.48
C CYS A 272 -1.61 -0.50 5.42
N ALA A 273 -1.76 -1.27 6.51
CA ALA A 273 -2.80 -1.02 7.51
C ALA A 273 -2.53 0.25 8.34
N GLY A 274 -1.26 0.54 8.63
CA GLY A 274 -0.85 1.79 9.29
C GLY A 274 -1.20 3.03 8.48
N LEU A 275 -0.98 2.97 7.16
CA LEU A 275 -1.36 4.06 6.26
C LEU A 275 -2.89 4.25 6.22
N LEU A 276 -3.66 3.15 6.19
CA LEU A 276 -5.12 3.23 6.27
C LEU A 276 -5.59 3.92 7.57
N ALA A 277 -4.93 3.63 8.71
CA ALA A 277 -5.24 4.29 9.98
C ALA A 277 -4.98 5.81 9.92
N GLU A 278 -3.90 6.24 9.26
CA GLU A 278 -3.60 7.66 9.06
C GLU A 278 -4.61 8.35 8.14
N LEU A 279 -5.15 7.67 7.13
CA LEU A 279 -6.24 8.22 6.30
C LEU A 279 -7.47 8.56 7.13
N TRP A 280 -7.85 7.70 8.07
CA TRP A 280 -8.97 7.99 8.99
C TRP A 280 -8.71 9.19 9.90
N ARG A 281 -7.43 9.47 10.21
CA ARG A 281 -7.02 10.61 11.03
C ARG A 281 -6.99 11.92 10.24
N VAL A 282 -6.34 11.91 9.07
CA VAL A 282 -6.05 13.12 8.27
C VAL A 282 -7.19 13.45 7.31
N LYS A 283 -7.78 12.42 6.68
CA LYS A 283 -8.87 12.55 5.70
C LYS A 283 -8.53 13.46 4.51
N PRO A 284 -7.41 13.22 3.80
CA PRO A 284 -7.00 14.06 2.67
C PRO A 284 -8.07 14.07 1.58
N LYS A 285 -8.14 15.16 0.80
CA LYS A 285 -9.05 15.28 -0.35
C LYS A 285 -8.63 14.36 -1.49
N LEU A 286 -7.33 14.23 -1.70
CA LEU A 286 -6.74 13.37 -2.71
C LEU A 286 -5.59 12.57 -2.10
N HIS A 287 -5.58 11.26 -2.32
CA HIS A 287 -4.45 10.39 -2.01
C HIS A 287 -4.00 9.70 -3.29
N VAL A 288 -2.78 10.00 -3.73
CA VAL A 288 -2.17 9.44 -4.93
C VAL A 288 -1.10 8.42 -4.53
N PHE A 289 -1.14 7.24 -5.11
CA PHE A 289 -0.18 6.18 -4.85
C PHE A 289 0.07 5.24 -6.02
N GLY A 290 1.10 4.40 -5.93
CA GLY A 290 1.52 3.47 -6.98
C GLY A 290 1.76 2.05 -6.45
N HIS A 291 2.88 1.45 -6.84
CA HIS A 291 3.46 0.18 -6.36
C HIS A 291 2.68 -1.08 -6.78
N ILE A 292 1.35 -1.07 -6.65
CA ILE A 292 0.49 -2.21 -6.98
C ILE A 292 -0.12 -1.98 -8.36
N HIS A 293 0.61 -2.39 -9.41
CA HIS A 293 0.27 -2.09 -10.81
C HIS A 293 -1.13 -2.56 -11.25
N TRP A 294 -1.55 -3.72 -10.76
CA TRP A 294 -2.86 -4.30 -11.03
C TRP A 294 -4.01 -3.59 -10.30
N GLY A 295 -3.69 -2.73 -9.33
CA GLY A 295 -4.64 -1.90 -8.61
C GLY A 295 -4.94 -0.57 -9.29
N ALA A 296 -4.32 -0.26 -10.44
CA ALA A 296 -4.47 1.03 -11.12
C ALA A 296 -5.93 1.45 -11.32
N GLY A 297 -6.21 2.73 -11.05
CA GLY A 297 -7.54 3.31 -11.13
C GLY A 297 -7.82 4.29 -9.99
N SER A 298 -9.09 4.57 -9.75
CA SER A 298 -9.53 5.47 -8.67
C SER A 298 -10.75 4.95 -7.94
N GLU A 299 -10.85 5.31 -6.67
CA GLU A 299 -11.93 4.91 -5.77
C GLU A 299 -12.29 6.08 -4.84
N ALA A 300 -13.58 6.36 -4.67
CA ALA A 300 -14.03 7.33 -3.68
C ALA A 300 -13.93 6.73 -2.26
N VAL A 301 -13.46 7.52 -1.31
CA VAL A 301 -13.43 7.16 0.12
C VAL A 301 -14.32 8.10 0.90
N TYR A 302 -15.13 7.53 1.80
CA TYR A 302 -15.99 8.31 2.69
C TYR A 302 -15.74 7.89 4.12
N TYR A 303 -15.27 8.81 4.97
CA TYR A 303 -14.92 8.49 6.35
C TYR A 303 -16.15 8.36 7.26
N ASP A 304 -17.00 7.37 6.99
CA ASP A 304 -18.27 7.05 7.66
C ASP A 304 -18.42 5.56 8.02
N GLU A 305 -19.53 5.20 8.67
CA GLU A 305 -19.73 3.84 9.17
C GLU A 305 -19.83 2.77 8.07
N CYS A 306 -20.19 3.14 6.83
CA CYS A 306 -20.21 2.18 5.71
C CYS A 306 -18.78 1.76 5.36
N GLN A 307 -17.89 2.74 5.20
CA GLN A 307 -16.48 2.54 4.94
C GLN A 307 -15.82 1.73 6.07
N ARG A 308 -16.06 2.10 7.32
CA ARG A 308 -15.50 1.39 8.48
C ARG A 308 -15.95 -0.07 8.53
N ALA A 309 -17.24 -0.33 8.27
CA ALA A 309 -17.76 -1.70 8.23
C ALA A 309 -17.14 -2.50 7.08
N TYR A 310 -16.93 -1.88 5.92
CA TYR A 310 -16.31 -2.51 4.76
C TYR A 310 -14.86 -2.90 5.06
N GLU A 311 -14.04 -1.95 5.53
CA GLU A 311 -12.64 -2.20 5.88
C GLU A 311 -12.50 -3.24 7.00
N SER A 312 -13.39 -3.22 8.00
CA SER A 312 -13.38 -4.21 9.08
C SER A 312 -13.69 -5.63 8.59
N LEU A 313 -14.66 -5.76 7.66
CA LEU A 313 -14.97 -7.04 7.01
C LEU A 313 -13.80 -7.57 6.19
N MET A 314 -13.06 -6.69 5.51
CA MET A 314 -11.90 -7.05 4.70
C MET A 314 -10.69 -7.41 5.57
N ALA A 315 -10.44 -6.67 6.66
CA ALA A 315 -9.32 -6.90 7.59
C ALA A 315 -9.39 -8.28 8.25
N ARG A 316 -10.57 -8.72 8.69
CA ARG A 316 -10.75 -10.06 9.28
C ARG A 316 -10.52 -11.20 8.31
N GLY A 317 -10.23 -10.93 7.04
CA GLY A 317 -9.83 -11.92 6.06
C GLY A 317 -8.35 -12.20 5.91
N ALA A 318 -7.50 -11.26 6.32
CA ALA A 318 -6.06 -11.31 6.09
C ALA A 318 -5.34 -12.26 7.07
N ASP A 319 -5.87 -12.42 8.29
CA ASP A 319 -5.31 -13.27 9.32
C ASP A 319 -6.04 -14.62 9.32
N VAL A 320 -5.50 -15.59 8.58
CA VAL A 320 -5.79 -17.01 8.84
C VAL A 320 -4.54 -17.64 9.43
N PRO A 321 -4.28 -17.47 10.74
CA PRO A 321 -3.43 -18.44 11.41
C PRO A 321 -4.14 -19.78 11.29
N PHE A 322 -3.50 -20.72 10.59
CA PHE A 322 -3.81 -22.13 10.77
C PHE A 322 -3.77 -22.40 12.29
N PRO A 323 -4.62 -23.28 12.86
CA PRO A 323 -4.27 -23.84 14.16
C PRO A 323 -2.82 -24.31 14.03
N PRO A 324 -1.91 -23.94 14.95
CA PRO A 324 -0.51 -24.35 14.84
C PRO A 324 -0.53 -25.83 14.50
N ALA A 325 0.06 -26.18 13.35
CA ALA A 325 0.15 -27.56 12.93
C ALA A 325 0.50 -28.35 14.18
N PHE A 326 -0.37 -29.31 14.54
CA PHE A 326 -0.26 -30.16 15.73
C PHE A 326 1.18 -30.18 16.20
N PRO A 327 1.52 -29.79 17.45
CA PRO A 327 2.90 -29.95 17.93
C PRO A 327 3.29 -31.35 17.53
N SER A 328 4.32 -31.44 16.72
CA SER A 328 4.68 -32.63 16.00
C SER A 328 5.09 -33.69 17.01
N LEU A 329 4.08 -34.38 17.56
CA LEU A 329 4.24 -35.49 18.49
C LEU A 329 4.92 -36.68 17.80
N PHE A 330 5.21 -36.55 16.50
CA PHE A 330 5.97 -37.48 15.67
C PHE A 330 7.15 -36.82 14.90
N SER A 331 7.58 -35.59 15.23
CA SER A 331 8.90 -35.13 14.75
C SER A 331 9.98 -35.92 15.47
N PHE A 332 10.48 -36.96 14.80
CA PHE A 332 11.80 -37.48 15.12
C PHE A 332 12.81 -36.34 14.96
N PRO A 333 13.73 -36.12 15.91
CA PRO A 333 14.79 -35.15 15.73
C PRO A 333 15.58 -35.50 14.45
N PRO A 334 16.00 -34.51 13.65
CA PRO A 334 16.92 -34.79 12.56
C PRO A 334 18.18 -35.40 13.17
N ALA A 335 18.72 -36.44 12.52
CA ALA A 335 20.03 -36.96 12.85
C ALA A 335 21.03 -35.80 12.74
N SER A 336 21.55 -35.34 13.87
CA SER A 336 22.55 -34.29 13.94
C SER A 336 23.77 -34.71 13.11
N SER A 337 24.00 -34.03 11.99
CA SER A 337 25.30 -33.99 11.35
C SER A 337 26.25 -33.25 12.28
N ALA A 338 27.16 -33.99 12.92
CA ALA A 338 28.21 -33.41 13.74
C ALA A 338 29.20 -32.64 12.85
N SER A 339 29.17 -31.31 12.91
CA SER A 339 30.31 -30.47 12.52
C SER A 339 31.34 -30.50 13.64
N VAL A 340 32.52 -31.04 13.33
CA VAL A 340 33.69 -31.08 14.20
C VAL A 340 34.29 -29.67 14.29
N GLN A 341 34.26 -29.07 15.48
CA GLN A 341 35.24 -28.06 15.90
C GLN A 341 35.78 -28.41 17.29
N SER A 342 37.09 -28.27 17.38
CA SER A 342 38.04 -28.72 18.40
C SER A 342 38.03 -27.90 19.69
N ALA A 343 38.17 -28.54 20.87
CA ALA A 343 39.23 -28.25 21.86
C ALA A 343 39.12 -29.08 23.17
N SER A 344 40.26 -29.69 23.52
CA SER A 344 40.82 -30.07 24.83
C SER A 344 40.05 -30.91 25.89
N LEU A 345 40.51 -32.16 26.00
CA LEU A 345 41.08 -32.86 27.17
C LEU A 345 40.31 -33.01 28.50
N ASN A 346 40.16 -34.30 28.84
CA ASN A 346 40.05 -34.96 30.16
C ASN A 346 38.72 -34.92 30.91
N GLN A 347 37.88 -35.93 30.67
CA GLN A 347 37.21 -36.72 31.72
C GLN A 347 36.61 -38.02 31.12
N GLU A 348 36.69 -39.12 31.88
CA GLU A 348 36.26 -40.48 31.51
C GLU A 348 34.74 -40.60 31.19
N PRO A 349 34.32 -41.58 30.35
CA PRO A 349 32.93 -41.71 29.94
C PRO A 349 32.11 -42.47 31.00
N SER A 350 31.51 -41.74 31.94
CA SER A 350 30.39 -42.29 32.73
C SER A 350 29.15 -42.36 31.83
N LYS A 351 28.73 -43.58 31.49
CA LYS A 351 27.48 -43.90 30.80
C LYS A 351 26.28 -43.38 31.60
N MET A 352 25.82 -42.16 31.33
CA MET A 352 24.44 -41.77 31.61
C MET A 352 23.59 -42.08 30.38
N LEU A 353 23.02 -43.28 30.36
CA LEU A 353 21.80 -43.52 29.60
C LEU A 353 20.73 -42.57 30.16
N VAL A 354 20.45 -41.46 29.47
CA VAL A 354 19.21 -40.72 29.70
C VAL A 354 18.09 -41.64 29.22
N LYS A 355 17.57 -42.43 30.17
CA LYS A 355 16.38 -43.25 29.98
C LYS A 355 15.24 -42.28 29.72
N GLN A 356 14.88 -42.06 28.44
CA GLN A 356 13.64 -41.38 28.10
C GLN A 356 12.52 -42.14 28.83
N ARG A 357 11.88 -41.47 29.79
CA ARG A 357 10.76 -42.06 30.52
C ARG A 357 9.66 -42.35 29.50
N PRO A 358 8.98 -43.51 29.58
CA PRO A 358 7.86 -43.79 28.70
C PRO A 358 6.86 -42.65 28.82
N THR A 359 6.34 -42.18 27.69
CA THR A 359 5.22 -41.25 27.63
C THR A 359 4.17 -41.72 28.64
N ASN A 360 3.96 -40.91 29.68
CA ASN A 360 3.16 -41.31 30.83
C ASN A 360 1.76 -41.68 30.34
N LEU A 361 1.24 -42.86 30.67
CA LEU A 361 -0.07 -43.37 30.21
C LEU A 361 -1.19 -42.33 30.43
N VAL A 362 -1.04 -41.52 31.48
CA VAL A 362 -1.86 -40.35 31.79
C VAL A 362 -1.92 -39.33 30.65
N ASN A 363 -0.80 -38.98 30.02
CA ASN A 363 -0.77 -38.03 28.89
C ASN A 363 -1.46 -38.62 27.64
N ILE A 364 -1.35 -39.94 27.43
CA ILE A 364 -2.05 -40.62 26.33
C ILE A 364 -3.55 -40.66 26.58
N LEU A 365 -3.97 -40.91 27.83
CA LEU A 365 -5.38 -40.90 28.23
C LEU A 365 -6.00 -39.50 28.25
N LEU A 366 -5.20 -38.44 28.41
CA LEU A 366 -5.66 -37.04 28.36
C LEU A 366 -5.69 -36.45 26.93
N LEU A 367 -5.06 -37.09 25.93
CA LEU A 367 -5.08 -36.62 24.53
C LEU A 367 -6.51 -36.37 23.99
N PRO A 368 -7.51 -37.26 24.19
CA PRO A 368 -8.88 -37.01 23.74
C PRO A 368 -9.52 -35.80 24.45
N VAL A 369 -9.17 -35.56 25.71
CA VAL A 369 -9.67 -34.40 26.48
C VAL A 369 -9.05 -33.11 25.96
N TYR A 370 -7.72 -33.08 25.76
CA TYR A 370 -7.04 -31.93 25.14
C TYR A 370 -7.57 -31.65 23.73
N PHE A 371 -7.78 -32.69 22.93
CA PHE A 371 -8.36 -32.58 21.60
C PHE A 371 -9.79 -32.03 21.65
N GLY A 372 -10.63 -32.54 22.56
CA GLY A 372 -11.99 -32.04 22.76
C GLY A 372 -12.03 -30.55 23.13
N VAL A 373 -11.20 -30.13 24.09
CA VAL A 373 -11.10 -28.72 24.51
C VAL A 373 -10.58 -27.83 23.38
N ALA A 374 -9.51 -28.23 22.69
CA ALA A 374 -8.96 -27.49 21.57
C ALA A 374 -9.98 -27.35 20.43
N LEU A 375 -10.71 -28.43 20.11
CA LEU A 375 -11.77 -28.42 19.11
C LEU A 375 -12.93 -27.51 19.53
N SER A 376 -13.33 -27.51 20.81
CA SER A 376 -14.38 -26.62 21.31
C SER A 376 -13.99 -25.15 21.26
N LEU A 377 -12.77 -24.79 21.68
CA LEU A 377 -12.28 -23.41 21.62
C LEU A 377 -12.18 -22.92 20.17
N TYR A 378 -11.66 -23.77 19.28
CA TYR A 378 -11.60 -23.50 17.85
C TYR A 378 -13.00 -23.32 17.23
N LEU A 379 -13.98 -24.13 17.63
CA LEU A 379 -15.38 -23.98 17.19
C LEU A 379 -16.02 -22.67 17.66
N VAL A 380 -15.77 -22.26 18.91
CA VAL A 380 -16.25 -20.96 19.43
C VAL A 380 -15.66 -19.82 18.63
N GLU A 381 -14.34 -19.83 18.40
CA GLU A 381 -13.64 -18.81 17.61
C GLU A 381 -14.19 -18.71 16.18
N ILE A 382 -14.48 -19.85 15.55
CA ILE A 382 -15.13 -19.89 14.24
C ILE A 382 -16.52 -19.25 14.28
N ILE A 383 -17.36 -19.61 15.25
CA ILE A 383 -18.74 -19.11 15.35
C ILE A 383 -18.73 -17.60 15.58
N GLU A 384 -17.88 -17.12 16.49
CA GLU A 384 -17.72 -15.69 16.76
C GLU A 384 -17.26 -14.96 15.49
N ARG A 385 -16.29 -15.50 14.76
CA ARG A 385 -15.79 -14.90 13.51
C ARG A 385 -16.83 -14.83 12.42
N VAL A 386 -17.58 -15.91 12.17
CA VAL A 386 -18.68 -15.92 11.20
C VAL A 386 -19.76 -14.92 11.60
N GLY A 387 -20.09 -14.86 12.89
CA GLY A 387 -21.03 -13.88 13.43
C GLY A 387 -20.58 -12.45 13.18
N MET A 388 -19.30 -12.14 13.43
CA MET A 388 -18.72 -10.82 13.17
C MET A 388 -18.71 -10.45 11.69
N ASP A 389 -18.32 -11.38 10.80
CA ASP A 389 -18.31 -11.14 9.35
C ASP A 389 -19.72 -10.90 8.79
N LEU A 390 -20.72 -11.68 9.25
CA LEU A 390 -22.11 -11.45 8.89
C LEU A 390 -22.64 -10.11 9.43
N MET A 391 -22.23 -9.73 10.63
CA MET A 391 -22.62 -8.45 11.23
C MET A 391 -22.04 -7.27 10.46
N ASP A 392 -20.77 -7.32 10.07
CA ASP A 392 -20.17 -6.24 9.28
C ASP A 392 -20.69 -6.20 7.85
N ALA A 393 -20.95 -7.37 7.23
CA ALA A 393 -21.65 -7.43 5.95
C ALA A 393 -23.03 -6.73 6.04
N ALA A 394 -23.80 -7.01 7.09
CA ALA A 394 -25.08 -6.34 7.34
C ALA A 394 -24.91 -4.83 7.57
N ARG A 395 -23.86 -4.40 8.29
CA ARG A 395 -23.54 -2.99 8.50
C ARG A 395 -23.16 -2.28 7.20
N VAL A 396 -22.36 -2.89 6.32
CA VAL A 396 -22.06 -2.33 5.00
C VAL A 396 -23.33 -2.10 4.20
N ILE A 397 -24.24 -3.09 4.18
CA ILE A 397 -25.52 -2.97 3.47
C ILE A 397 -26.38 -1.84 4.08
N TRP A 398 -26.53 -1.83 5.40
CA TRP A 398 -27.35 -0.85 6.10
C TRP A 398 -26.81 0.58 5.97
N TYR A 399 -25.54 0.78 6.33
CA TYR A 399 -24.91 2.09 6.27
C TYR A 399 -24.71 2.57 4.83
N GLY A 400 -24.41 1.67 3.89
CA GLY A 400 -24.30 2.01 2.48
C GLY A 400 -25.62 2.48 1.88
N ALA A 401 -26.71 1.73 2.11
CA ALA A 401 -28.04 2.12 1.63
C ALA A 401 -28.51 3.44 2.28
N THR A 402 -28.35 3.59 3.59
CA THR A 402 -28.74 4.82 4.29
C THR A 402 -27.89 6.02 3.90
N ALA A 403 -26.58 5.85 3.64
CA ALA A 403 -25.71 6.93 3.16
C ALA A 403 -26.12 7.41 1.76
N VAL A 404 -26.48 6.49 0.85
CA VAL A 404 -27.02 6.85 -0.48
C VAL A 404 -28.32 7.63 -0.32
N VAL A 405 -29.27 7.13 0.48
CA VAL A 405 -30.55 7.82 0.71
C VAL A 405 -30.33 9.21 1.32
N TRP A 406 -29.50 9.30 2.36
CA TRP A 406 -29.19 10.57 3.02
C TRP A 406 -28.55 11.57 2.06
N LYS A 407 -27.58 11.13 1.25
CA LYS A 407 -26.93 11.94 0.23
C LYS A 407 -27.96 12.57 -0.72
N TRP A 408 -28.87 11.79 -1.29
CA TRP A 408 -29.80 12.29 -2.30
C TRP A 408 -31.02 13.00 -1.75
N VAL A 409 -31.52 12.58 -0.59
CA VAL A 409 -32.74 13.16 0.01
C VAL A 409 -32.43 14.40 0.84
N MET A 410 -31.32 14.40 1.59
CA MET A 410 -31.02 15.46 2.55
C MET A 410 -29.96 16.43 2.04
N GLN A 411 -28.87 15.92 1.47
CA GLN A 411 -27.74 16.77 1.08
C GLN A 411 -27.88 17.32 -0.34
N GLY A 412 -28.45 16.54 -1.26
CA GLY A 412 -28.60 16.86 -2.67
C GLY A 412 -27.36 16.49 -3.53
N PRO A 413 -27.42 16.70 -4.85
CA PRO A 413 -26.38 16.25 -5.80
C PRO A 413 -24.99 16.85 -5.55
N GLY A 414 -24.90 18.15 -5.23
CA GLY A 414 -23.62 18.89 -5.23
C GLY A 414 -22.75 18.72 -3.98
N THR A 415 -23.28 18.13 -2.90
CA THR A 415 -22.67 18.17 -1.56
C THR A 415 -22.08 16.82 -1.17
N ASN A 416 -20.78 16.65 -1.30
CA ASN A 416 -20.13 15.43 -0.83
C ASN A 416 -18.78 15.77 -0.20
N ASN A 417 -18.48 15.14 0.93
CA ASN A 417 -17.28 15.42 1.72
C ASN A 417 -16.41 14.16 1.86
N GLY A 418 -16.29 13.41 0.77
CA GLY A 418 -15.34 12.32 0.66
C GLY A 418 -13.95 12.81 0.22
N GLY A 419 -13.05 11.83 0.09
CA GLY A 419 -11.79 11.98 -0.62
C GLY A 419 -11.74 11.04 -1.82
N LEU A 420 -10.68 11.16 -2.62
CA LEU A 420 -10.42 10.29 -3.76
C LEU A 420 -9.08 9.57 -3.55
N LEU A 421 -9.10 8.24 -3.66
CA LEU A 421 -7.92 7.38 -3.70
C LEU A 421 -7.58 7.10 -5.16
N VAL A 422 -6.32 7.29 -5.54
CA VAL A 422 -5.85 7.14 -6.91
C VAL A 422 -4.61 6.25 -6.92
N ASN A 423 -4.76 5.04 -7.44
CA ASN A 423 -3.62 4.24 -7.85
C ASN A 423 -3.21 4.67 -9.25
N SER A 424 -2.12 5.44 -9.34
CA SER A 424 -1.63 6.09 -10.54
C SER A 424 -0.68 5.25 -11.39
N SER A 425 -0.51 3.95 -11.08
CA SER A 425 0.41 3.09 -11.82
C SER A 425 0.06 3.06 -13.30
N VAL A 426 0.97 3.55 -14.13
CA VAL A 426 0.81 3.51 -15.59
C VAL A 426 1.28 2.17 -16.17
N THR A 427 2.08 1.42 -15.42
CA THR A 427 2.51 0.06 -15.76
C THR A 427 1.41 -0.96 -15.46
N TYR A 428 1.21 -1.91 -16.38
CA TYR A 428 0.21 -2.97 -16.23
C TYR A 428 0.81 -4.28 -15.72
N GLY A 429 0.40 -4.67 -14.51
CA GLY A 429 0.86 -5.88 -13.83
C GLY A 429 2.39 -5.99 -13.86
N ASN A 430 2.90 -7.22 -14.02
CA ASN A 430 4.34 -7.49 -14.07
C ASN A 430 4.88 -7.48 -15.52
N THR A 431 4.24 -6.75 -16.43
CA THR A 431 4.56 -6.84 -17.88
C THR A 431 5.67 -5.90 -18.33
N GLY A 432 6.04 -4.91 -17.51
CA GLY A 432 6.91 -3.79 -17.89
C GLY A 432 6.31 -2.90 -18.99
N ARG A 433 5.00 -3.00 -19.26
CA ARG A 433 4.33 -2.21 -20.30
C ARG A 433 3.49 -1.11 -19.68
N VAL A 434 3.74 0.11 -20.14
CA VAL A 434 2.97 1.31 -19.76
C VAL A 434 1.70 1.44 -20.61
N ILE A 435 0.61 0.82 -20.15
CA ILE A 435 -0.69 0.78 -20.83
C ILE A 435 -1.87 1.25 -19.98
N ASN A 436 -1.71 1.34 -18.65
CA ASN A 436 -2.78 1.87 -17.81
C ASN A 436 -2.97 3.37 -18.09
N PRO A 437 -4.22 3.86 -18.03
CA PRO A 437 -4.51 5.25 -18.31
C PRO A 437 -3.99 6.16 -17.20
N VAL A 438 -3.46 7.32 -17.59
CA VAL A 438 -3.14 8.42 -16.69
C VAL A 438 -4.41 8.86 -15.95
N GLN A 439 -4.29 9.09 -14.63
CA GLN A 439 -5.42 9.51 -13.80
C GLN A 439 -5.47 11.04 -13.72
N VAL A 440 -6.65 11.63 -13.84
CA VAL A 440 -6.87 13.08 -13.80
C VAL A 440 -7.93 13.40 -12.77
N VAL A 441 -7.62 14.35 -11.89
CA VAL A 441 -8.50 14.79 -10.81
C VAL A 441 -8.65 16.31 -10.87
N GLU A 442 -9.84 16.81 -10.56
CA GLU A 442 -10.14 18.24 -10.53
C GLU A 442 -10.55 18.67 -9.11
N LEU A 443 -9.71 19.48 -8.45
CA LEU A 443 -9.85 19.95 -7.06
C LEU A 443 -10.47 21.34 -6.92
#